data_AF-A0A423ESQ8-F1
#
_entry.id   AF-A0A423ESQ8-F1
#
_cell.length_a   1.000
_cell.length_b   1.000
_cell.length_c   1.000
_cell.angle_alpha   90.00
_cell.angle_beta   90.00
_cell.angle_gamma   90.00
#
_symmetry.space_group_name_H-M   'P 1'
#
loop_
_entity.id
_entity.type
_entity.pdbx_description
1 polymer ?
#
loop_
_entity_poly.entity_id
_entity_poly.type
_entity_poly.pdbx_seq_one_letter_code
_entity_poly.pdbx_strand_id
1 'polypeptide(L)'
;MASQGILNRIEAQARMPGAEQVNSSGVKTTVDPGATQQQKTEARLENNEIKLELMVNSILSINEGPDAAAVSKGPGSPTDTNGRLASLEKTMDVVEAQMKDIAKRYGLVYDPYVAPDSSEAPTEKSRLDVIEQRLIHMNRMLKRLIRNAEADAEDAE
;
A
#
# COMPACT_ATOMS: atom_id res chain seq x y z
N MET A 1 7.78 9.25 10.86
CA MET A 1 6.90 10.33 10.35
C MET A 1 6.87 10.29 8.82
N ALA A 2 5.76 10.64 8.18
CA ALA A 2 5.67 10.73 6.72
C ALA A 2 6.54 11.89 6.19
N SER A 3 7.30 11.67 5.11
CA SER A 3 8.15 12.71 4.51
C SER A 3 7.32 13.81 3.83
N GLN A 4 7.85 15.02 3.67
CA GLN A 4 7.14 16.07 2.92
C GLN A 4 6.79 15.63 1.48
N GLY A 5 7.66 14.83 0.86
CA GLY A 5 7.43 14.28 -0.47
C GLY A 5 6.19 13.39 -0.54
N ILE A 6 5.97 12.51 0.45
CA ILE A 6 4.80 11.63 0.45
C ILE A 6 3.52 12.40 0.80
N LEU A 7 3.60 13.41 1.68
CA LEU A 7 2.47 14.30 1.97
C LEU A 7 1.99 15.04 0.71
N ASN A 8 2.93 15.60 -0.06
CA ASN A 8 2.61 16.26 -1.33
C ASN A 8 1.94 15.30 -2.32
N ARG A 9 2.39 14.03 -2.37
CA ARG A 9 1.80 13.00 -3.22
C ARG A 9 0.40 12.60 -2.77
N ILE A 10 0.15 12.51 -1.46
CA ILE A 10 -1.18 12.27 -0.91
C ILE A 10 -2.14 13.40 -1.33
N GLU A 11 -1.73 14.65 -1.19
CA GLU A 11 -2.54 15.79 -1.61
C GLU A 11 -2.80 15.81 -3.12
N ALA A 12 -1.78 15.50 -3.92
CA ALA A 12 -1.92 15.40 -5.37
C ALA A 12 -2.88 14.27 -5.77
N GLN A 13 -2.73 13.08 -5.15
CA GLN A 13 -3.58 11.93 -5.39
C GLN A 13 -5.05 12.23 -5.05
N ALA A 14 -5.29 12.91 -3.92
CA ALA A 14 -6.64 13.29 -3.50
C ALA A 14 -7.33 14.29 -4.44
N ARG A 15 -6.58 14.98 -5.31
CA ARG A 15 -7.10 15.93 -6.32
C ARG A 15 -7.21 15.32 -7.71
N MET A 16 -6.77 14.07 -7.92
CA MET A 16 -6.86 13.43 -9.24
C MET A 16 -8.34 13.23 -9.63
N PRO A 17 -8.73 13.45 -10.90
CA PRO A 17 -10.12 13.33 -11.34
C PRO A 17 -10.79 11.99 -10.97
N GLY A 18 -10.04 10.89 -11.10
CA GLY A 18 -10.52 9.54 -10.79
C GLY A 18 -10.38 9.10 -9.33
N ALA A 19 -9.88 9.95 -8.44
CA ALA A 19 -9.70 9.59 -7.03
C ALA A 19 -11.05 9.42 -6.32
N GLU A 20 -11.14 8.42 -5.44
CA GLU A 20 -12.32 8.21 -4.62
C GLU A 20 -12.50 9.37 -3.63
N GLN A 21 -13.73 9.88 -3.52
CA GLN A 21 -14.16 10.80 -2.47
C GLN A 21 -15.48 10.32 -1.87
N VAL A 22 -15.75 10.69 -0.62
CA VAL A 22 -17.05 10.47 0.01
C VAL A 22 -17.81 11.78 -0.04
N ASN A 23 -18.97 11.80 -0.69
CA ASN A 23 -19.80 13.00 -0.77
C ASN A 23 -20.50 13.27 0.58
N SER A 24 -21.20 14.41 0.68
CA SER A 24 -21.93 14.81 1.88
C SER A 24 -23.03 13.82 2.32
N SER A 25 -23.45 12.90 1.44
CA SER A 25 -24.43 11.85 1.72
C SER A 25 -23.78 10.51 2.11
N GLY A 26 -22.46 10.45 2.27
CA GLY A 26 -21.74 9.22 2.61
C GLY A 26 -21.54 8.25 1.44
N VAL A 27 -21.88 8.65 0.21
CA VAL A 27 -21.73 7.82 -0.98
C VAL A 27 -20.31 8.01 -1.54
N LYS A 28 -19.64 6.89 -1.85
CA LYS A 28 -18.37 6.90 -2.58
C LYS A 28 -18.58 7.34 -4.03
N THR A 29 -17.92 8.40 -4.44
CA THR A 29 -17.87 8.90 -5.82
C THR A 29 -16.42 9.14 -6.23
N THR A 30 -16.20 9.69 -7.42
CA THR A 30 -14.89 10.24 -7.82
C THR A 30 -14.87 11.75 -7.67
N VAL A 31 -13.67 12.35 -7.59
CA VAL A 31 -13.45 13.82 -7.56
C VAL A 31 -14.15 14.49 -8.74
N ASP A 32 -13.91 13.97 -9.94
CA ASP A 32 -14.65 14.33 -11.15
C ASP A 32 -15.67 13.23 -11.48
N PRO A 33 -16.98 13.50 -11.44
CA PRO A 33 -18.01 12.54 -11.85
C PRO A 33 -17.85 12.03 -13.30
N GLY A 34 -17.26 12.84 -14.17
CA GLY A 34 -16.98 12.55 -15.58
C GLY A 34 -15.66 11.81 -15.82
N ALA A 35 -14.94 11.42 -14.76
CA ALA A 35 -13.63 10.78 -14.90
C ALA A 35 -13.68 9.52 -15.78
N THR A 36 -12.78 9.45 -16.74
CA THR A 36 -12.56 8.29 -17.61
C THR A 36 -12.08 7.08 -16.81
N GLN A 37 -12.23 5.87 -17.37
CA GLN A 37 -11.70 4.65 -16.73
C GLN A 37 -10.17 4.69 -16.56
N GLN A 38 -9.47 5.33 -17.48
CA GLN A 38 -8.02 5.53 -17.38
C GLN A 38 -7.67 6.43 -16.19
N GLN A 39 -8.36 7.56 -16.01
CA GLN A 39 -8.13 8.45 -14.86
C GLN A 39 -8.44 7.77 -13.52
N LYS A 40 -9.45 6.90 -13.46
CA LYS A 40 -9.76 6.08 -12.28
C LYS A 40 -8.65 5.08 -11.99
N THR A 41 -8.14 4.41 -13.02
CA THR A 41 -7.02 3.46 -12.92
C THR A 41 -5.76 4.15 -12.42
N GLU A 42 -5.41 5.31 -12.99
CA GLU A 42 -4.25 6.11 -12.56
C GLU A 42 -4.35 6.57 -11.10
N ALA A 43 -5.53 7.02 -10.68
CA ALA A 43 -5.76 7.44 -9.30
C ALA A 43 -5.68 6.27 -8.30
N ARG A 44 -6.16 5.08 -8.70
CA ARG A 44 -6.02 3.85 -7.91
C ARG A 44 -4.56 3.42 -7.82
N LEU A 45 -3.79 3.46 -8.91
CA LEU A 45 -2.37 3.13 -8.90
C LEU A 45 -1.58 4.04 -7.97
N GLU A 46 -1.75 5.36 -8.08
CA GLU A 46 -1.01 6.31 -7.23
C GLU A 46 -1.35 6.11 -5.75
N ASN A 47 -2.63 5.86 -5.43
CA ASN A 47 -3.05 5.55 -4.08
C ASN A 47 -2.40 4.28 -3.54
N ASN A 48 -2.36 3.20 -4.33
CA ASN A 48 -1.76 1.94 -3.92
C ASN A 48 -0.23 2.05 -3.77
N GLU A 49 0.44 2.83 -4.61
CA GLU A 49 1.87 3.13 -4.49
C GLU A 49 2.18 3.90 -3.20
N ILE A 50 1.41 4.94 -2.88
CA ILE A 50 1.55 5.70 -1.63
C ILE A 50 1.34 4.78 -0.42
N LYS A 51 0.28 3.96 -0.42
CA LYS A 51 -0.01 3.02 0.67
C LYS A 51 1.11 2.01 0.88
N LEU A 52 1.65 1.46 -0.21
CA LEU A 52 2.74 0.50 -0.13
C LEU A 52 4.03 1.16 0.37
N GLU A 53 4.35 2.38 -0.10
CA GLU A 53 5.52 3.14 0.38
C GLU A 53 5.43 3.44 1.89
N LEU A 54 4.28 3.91 2.38
CA LEU A 54 4.04 4.11 3.82
C LEU A 54 4.23 2.82 4.61
N MET A 55 3.74 1.70 4.08
CA MET A 55 3.83 0.40 4.72
C MET A 55 5.27 -0.13 4.79
N VAL A 56 6.02 -0.03 3.67
CA VAL A 56 7.44 -0.40 3.63
C VAL A 56 8.22 0.41 4.66
N ASN A 57 8.02 1.73 4.69
CA ASN A 57 8.71 2.60 5.65
C ASN A 57 8.34 2.29 7.10
N SER A 58 7.09 1.90 7.36
CA SER A 58 6.68 1.45 8.70
C SER A 58 7.38 0.15 9.10
N ILE A 59 7.49 -0.80 8.17
CA ILE A 59 8.21 -2.06 8.40
C ILE A 59 9.70 -1.83 8.66
N LEU A 60 10.34 -0.98 7.85
CA LEU A 60 11.74 -0.59 8.07
C LEU A 60 11.92 0.03 9.45
N SER A 61 11.02 0.92 9.86
CA SER A 61 11.09 1.53 11.19
C SER A 61 10.95 0.52 12.33
N ILE A 62 10.08 -0.49 12.19
CA ILE A 62 9.93 -1.57 13.18
C ILE A 62 11.19 -2.44 13.25
N ASN A 63 11.83 -2.71 12.10
CA ASN A 63 12.99 -3.60 12.03
C ASN A 63 14.32 -2.94 12.40
N GLU A 64 14.53 -1.71 11.97
CA GLU A 64 15.82 -1.01 12.00
C GLU A 64 15.80 0.21 12.94
N GLY A 65 14.63 0.55 13.49
CA GLY A 65 14.44 1.69 14.38
C GLY A 65 13.95 2.97 13.66
N PRO A 66 13.67 4.04 14.41
CA PRO A 66 13.08 5.27 13.88
C PRO A 66 13.95 6.01 12.86
N ASP A 67 15.27 5.76 12.87
CA ASP A 67 16.25 6.37 11.97
C ASP A 67 16.51 5.55 10.70
N ALA A 68 15.73 4.49 10.46
CA ALA A 68 15.83 3.67 9.25
C ALA A 68 15.71 4.53 7.99
N ALA A 69 16.52 4.23 6.97
CA ALA A 69 16.52 4.97 5.73
C ALA A 69 15.20 4.77 4.97
N ALA A 70 14.35 5.79 4.97
CA ALA A 70 13.06 5.73 4.29
C ALA A 70 13.22 5.59 2.77
N VAL A 71 12.42 4.69 2.18
CA VAL A 71 12.30 4.56 0.74
C VAL A 71 11.25 5.52 0.20
N SER A 72 11.45 5.93 -1.05
CA SER A 72 10.50 6.78 -1.78
C SER A 72 10.50 6.44 -3.27
N LYS A 73 9.38 6.74 -3.94
CA LYS A 73 9.28 6.66 -5.40
C LYS A 73 10.35 7.55 -6.07
N GLY A 74 11.30 6.90 -6.74
CA GLY A 74 12.42 7.57 -7.43
C GLY A 74 12.11 7.94 -8.89
N PRO A 75 12.98 8.74 -9.55
CA PRO A 75 12.79 9.19 -10.93
C PRO A 75 12.82 8.07 -11.98
N GLY A 76 13.39 6.90 -11.66
CA GLY A 76 13.40 5.72 -12.52
C GLY A 76 12.16 4.82 -12.39
N SER A 77 11.15 5.24 -11.63
CA SER A 77 9.94 4.44 -11.43
C SER A 77 9.13 4.35 -12.73
N PRO A 78 8.51 3.20 -13.03
CA PRO A 78 7.65 3.07 -14.21
C PRO A 78 6.52 4.10 -14.21
N THR A 79 6.20 4.61 -15.38
CA THR A 79 5.13 5.61 -15.58
C THR A 79 3.92 5.02 -16.30
N ASP A 80 4.09 3.96 -17.09
CA ASP A 80 3.01 3.24 -17.74
C ASP A 80 2.26 2.30 -16.76
N THR A 81 0.98 2.04 -17.03
CA THR A 81 0.11 1.22 -16.16
C THR A 81 0.71 -0.15 -15.86
N ASN A 82 1.20 -0.87 -16.88
CA ASN A 82 1.67 -2.24 -16.71
C ASN A 82 2.96 -2.32 -15.89
N GLY A 83 3.90 -1.42 -16.15
CA GLY A 83 5.13 -1.29 -15.36
C GLY A 83 4.84 -0.95 -13.90
N ARG A 84 3.88 -0.05 -13.64
CA ARG A 84 3.46 0.33 -12.28
C ARG A 84 2.83 -0.85 -11.53
N LEU A 85 1.94 -1.59 -12.19
CA LEU A 85 1.34 -2.81 -11.62
C LEU A 85 2.40 -3.86 -11.27
N ALA A 86 3.31 -4.14 -12.20
CA ALA A 86 4.38 -5.11 -11.97
C ALA A 86 5.30 -4.69 -10.82
N SER A 87 5.58 -3.38 -10.71
CA SER A 87 6.37 -2.83 -9.62
C SER A 87 5.67 -2.97 -8.26
N LEU A 88 4.35 -2.71 -8.20
CA LEU A 88 3.54 -2.91 -7.01
C LEU A 88 3.56 -4.37 -6.56
N GLU A 89 3.23 -5.30 -7.47
CA GLU A 89 3.19 -6.74 -7.18
C GLU A 89 4.53 -7.24 -6.66
N LYS A 90 5.63 -6.93 -7.36
CA LYS A 90 6.98 -7.33 -6.95
C LYS A 90 7.35 -6.77 -5.57
N THR A 91 7.00 -5.51 -5.30
CA THR A 91 7.29 -4.89 -4.00
C THR A 91 6.44 -5.53 -2.91
N MET A 92 5.17 -5.85 -3.17
CA MET A 92 4.33 -6.58 -2.23
C MET A 92 4.88 -7.96 -1.91
N ASP A 93 5.39 -8.71 -2.89
CA ASP A 93 5.99 -10.03 -2.65
C ASP A 93 7.16 -9.95 -1.65
N VAL A 94 8.01 -8.94 -1.80
CA VAL A 94 9.13 -8.68 -0.89
C VAL A 94 8.63 -8.29 0.50
N VAL A 95 7.65 -7.38 0.58
CA VAL A 95 7.12 -6.91 1.86
C VAL A 95 6.37 -8.01 2.60
N GLU A 96 5.60 -8.85 1.91
CA GLU A 96 4.91 -9.99 2.50
C GLU A 96 5.89 -11.03 3.05
N ALA A 97 7.02 -11.27 2.39
CA ALA A 97 8.09 -12.11 2.92
C ALA A 97 8.68 -11.52 4.21
N GLN A 98 8.98 -10.22 4.24
CA GLN A 98 9.44 -9.53 5.45
C GLN A 98 8.38 -9.59 6.56
N MET A 99 7.10 -9.37 6.25
CA MET A 99 6.01 -9.45 7.23
C MET A 99 5.95 -10.84 7.87
N LYS A 100 6.14 -11.94 7.11
CA LYS A 100 6.20 -13.30 7.68
C LYS A 100 7.33 -13.45 8.69
N ASP A 101 8.50 -12.88 8.41
CA ASP A 101 9.66 -13.02 9.28
C ASP A 101 9.55 -12.16 10.54
N ILE A 102 9.03 -10.94 10.43
CA ILE A 102 8.78 -10.06 11.59
C ILE A 102 7.66 -10.65 12.45
N ALA A 103 6.59 -11.16 11.84
CA ALA A 103 5.47 -11.78 12.55
C ALA A 103 5.95 -12.87 13.52
N LYS A 104 6.87 -13.74 13.07
CA LYS A 104 7.45 -14.80 13.89
C LYS A 104 8.15 -14.27 15.14
N ARG A 105 8.83 -13.12 15.06
CA ARG A 105 9.54 -12.51 16.22
C ARG A 105 8.57 -12.15 17.34
N TYR A 106 7.36 -11.75 16.98
CA TYR A 106 6.28 -11.39 17.91
C TYR A 106 5.29 -12.54 18.16
N GLY A 107 5.63 -13.79 17.80
CA GLY A 107 4.72 -14.93 17.96
C GLY A 107 3.43 -14.88 17.12
N LEU A 108 3.42 -14.06 16.08
CA LEU A 108 2.29 -13.90 15.16
C LEU A 108 2.49 -14.76 13.89
N VAL A 109 1.38 -15.08 13.23
CA VAL A 109 1.37 -15.72 11.91
C VAL A 109 0.79 -14.74 10.90
N TYR A 110 1.55 -14.47 9.83
CA TYR A 110 1.06 -13.74 8.67
C TYR A 110 0.68 -14.69 7.55
N ASP A 111 -0.59 -14.66 7.17
CA ASP A 111 -1.15 -15.39 6.04
C ASP A 111 -1.51 -14.39 4.91
N PRO A 112 -0.77 -14.40 3.78
CA PRO A 112 -1.03 -13.51 2.66
C PRO A 112 -2.42 -13.71 2.06
N TYR A 113 -2.92 -12.68 1.39
CA TYR A 113 -4.13 -12.84 0.58
C TYR A 113 -3.84 -13.74 -0.63
N VAL A 114 -4.64 -14.78 -0.80
CA VAL A 114 -4.61 -15.65 -1.99
C VAL A 114 -5.77 -15.25 -2.89
N ALA A 115 -5.45 -14.77 -4.09
CA ALA A 115 -6.46 -14.46 -5.10
C ALA A 115 -7.17 -15.76 -5.54
N PRO A 116 -8.48 -15.72 -5.81
CA PRO A 116 -9.19 -16.87 -6.37
C PRO A 116 -8.58 -17.29 -7.71
N ASP A 117 -8.53 -18.61 -7.95
CA ASP A 117 -8.07 -19.14 -9.24
C ASP A 117 -8.95 -18.61 -10.38
N SER A 118 -8.31 -18.18 -11.46
CA SER A 118 -8.97 -17.76 -12.70
C SER A 118 -8.35 -18.46 -13.90
N SER A 119 -9.18 -18.84 -14.86
CA SER A 119 -8.74 -19.37 -16.15
C SER A 119 -8.43 -18.28 -17.18
N GLU A 120 -8.78 -17.03 -16.88
CA GLU A 120 -8.54 -15.88 -17.75
C GLU A 120 -7.21 -15.19 -17.43
N ALA A 121 -6.56 -14.65 -18.46
CA ALA A 121 -5.36 -13.85 -18.28
C ALA A 121 -5.67 -12.58 -17.46
N PRO A 122 -4.82 -12.20 -16.48
CA PRO A 122 -5.08 -11.03 -15.64
C PRO A 122 -5.17 -9.73 -16.44
N THR A 123 -6.29 -9.02 -16.30
CA THR A 123 -6.48 -7.66 -16.78
C THR A 123 -5.91 -6.63 -15.79
N GLU A 124 -5.61 -5.41 -16.24
CA GLU A 124 -5.16 -4.31 -15.36
C GLU A 124 -6.11 -4.08 -14.18
N LYS A 125 -7.42 -4.13 -14.43
CA LYS A 125 -8.44 -4.01 -13.40
C LYS A 125 -8.35 -5.16 -12.39
N SER A 126 -8.31 -6.41 -12.85
CA SER A 126 -8.23 -7.56 -11.94
C SER A 126 -6.94 -7.57 -11.11
N ARG A 127 -5.82 -7.11 -11.68
CA ARG A 127 -4.55 -6.96 -10.96
C ARG A 127 -4.65 -5.89 -9.88
N LEU A 128 -5.26 -4.74 -10.18
CA LEU A 128 -5.54 -3.69 -9.17
C LEU A 128 -6.44 -4.19 -8.05
N ASP A 129 -7.50 -4.92 -8.39
CA ASP A 129 -8.44 -5.46 -7.39
C ASP A 129 -7.71 -6.42 -6.43
N VAL A 130 -6.81 -7.27 -6.95
CA VAL A 130 -5.96 -8.16 -6.13
C VAL A 130 -4.95 -7.37 -5.28
N ILE A 131 -4.26 -6.39 -5.87
CA ILE A 131 -3.35 -5.47 -5.17
C ILE A 131 -4.02 -4.82 -3.95
N GLU A 132 -5.25 -4.36 -4.10
CA GLU A 132 -6.01 -3.71 -3.02
C GLU A 132 -6.37 -4.69 -1.91
N GLN A 133 -6.74 -5.93 -2.23
CA GLN A 133 -6.97 -6.98 -1.24
C GLN A 133 -5.69 -7.36 -0.47
N ARG A 134 -4.57 -7.49 -1.18
CA ARG A 134 -3.25 -7.72 -0.55
C ARG A 134 -2.93 -6.60 0.43
N LEU A 135 -3.04 -5.34 0.02
CA LEU A 135 -2.79 -4.19 0.91
C LEU A 135 -3.72 -4.16 2.14
N ILE A 136 -4.98 -4.55 2.00
CA ILE A 136 -5.89 -4.68 3.15
C ILE A 136 -5.36 -5.72 4.14
N HIS A 137 -4.95 -6.90 3.67
CA HIS A 137 -4.39 -7.96 4.51
C HIS A 137 -3.07 -7.55 5.17
N MET A 138 -2.16 -7.00 4.38
CA MET A 138 -0.86 -6.49 4.85
C MET A 138 -1.06 -5.39 5.91
N ASN A 139 -1.98 -4.44 5.70
CA ASN A 139 -2.25 -3.37 6.66
C ASN A 139 -2.84 -3.89 7.99
N ARG A 140 -3.68 -4.95 7.95
CA ARG A 140 -4.14 -5.61 9.18
C ARG A 140 -2.97 -6.20 9.96
N MET A 141 -2.03 -6.84 9.27
CA MET A 141 -0.84 -7.39 9.91
C MET A 141 0.08 -6.29 10.46
N LEU A 142 0.35 -5.24 9.68
CA LEU A 142 1.16 -4.10 10.11
C LEU A 142 0.62 -3.50 11.42
N LYS A 143 -0.70 -3.29 11.54
CA LYS A 143 -1.31 -2.79 12.78
C LYS A 143 -1.07 -3.70 13.99
N ARG A 144 -0.99 -5.02 13.78
CA ARG A 144 -0.64 -5.97 14.85
C ARG A 144 0.84 -5.86 15.20
N LEU A 145 1.71 -5.78 14.21
CA LEU A 145 3.14 -5.60 14.42
C LEU A 145 3.44 -4.34 15.23
N ILE A 146 2.85 -3.20 14.86
CA ILE A 146 3.02 -1.93 15.59
C ILE A 146 2.64 -2.10 17.06
N ARG A 147 1.46 -2.65 17.35
CA ARG A 147 1.00 -2.84 18.74
C ARG A 147 1.92 -3.74 19.57
N ASN A 148 2.50 -4.78 18.98
CA ASN A 148 3.42 -5.66 19.71
C ASN A 148 4.79 -5.00 19.89
N ALA A 149 5.27 -4.27 18.87
CA ALA A 149 6.52 -3.51 18.98
C ALA A 149 6.43 -2.39 20.03
N GLU A 150 5.29 -1.72 20.15
CA GLU A 150 5.03 -0.71 21.19
C GLU A 150 5.00 -1.37 22.59
N ALA A 151 4.31 -2.50 22.76
CA ALA A 151 4.26 -3.21 24.04
C ALA A 151 5.66 -3.69 24.50
N ASP A 152 6.47 -4.25 23.60
CA ASP A 152 7.83 -4.69 23.92
C ASP A 152 8.74 -3.50 24.31
N ALA A 153 8.50 -2.31 23.77
CA ALA A 153 9.24 -1.11 24.12
C ALA A 153 8.84 -0.55 25.50
N GLU A 154 7.56 -0.62 25.86
CA GLU A 154 7.05 -0.24 27.18
C GLU A 154 7.56 -1.20 28.29
N ASP A 155 7.67 -2.49 28.00
CA ASP A 155 8.19 -3.49 28.95
C ASP A 155 9.72 -3.42 29.14
N ALA A 156 10.43 -2.64 28.31
CA ALA A 156 11.89 -2.48 28.37
C ALA A 156 12.35 -1.25 29.19
N GLU A 157 11.42 -0.39 29.62
CA GLU A 157 11.66 0.77 30.50
C GLU A 157 11.44 0.44 31.99
#